data_AF-A0A7Y8JDS3-F1
#
_entry.id   AF-A0A7Y8JDS3-F1
#
_cell.length_a   1.000
_cell.length_b   1.000
_cell.length_c   1.000
_cell.angle_alpha   90.00
_cell.angle_beta   90.00
_cell.angle_gamma   90.00
#
_symmetry.space_group_name_H-M   'P 1'
#
loop_
_entity.id
_entity.type
_entity.pdbx_description
1 polymer ?
#
loop_
_entity_poly.entity_id
_entity_poly.type
_entity_poly.pdbx_seq_one_letter_code
_entity_poly.pdbx_strand_id
1 'polypeptide(L)'
;ETADPDHLPSRPLAGQIAGIVVWLNEPLKTAPRQALIAWLEKQYEAGIPIALLGETDFLLDTPLAGHLGLLRRESSPSTAPVRIETATSLVGFERQPKPHPREFQAIEIDRGEPQLVLGQGSRRQVAIAVMPWGGFAVDPYVIVTLPGEGDLRWVLDPFAFFKAALRLPDMPVPDVTTETGRRMLMVHMDGDGFPSRAEMKGAPYAGAVIRDRIVRRFRIPMTLSIIEGELSPTGLYPQDSPALEAIARDIFAAPHVEIASHSHSHPFVWRKATTAQKSGFGGYTLNIPGYQFDARREIEGSIRYIESRLAPPGKRVAMFLWTGDCIPGSDVLAITRELGVLNMNGGDTTATLSQPTLTRVEGLGIARGEDFQVFAPNQNENVYTNNWTGPYSGYRRVIETFQFTEMPRRLKPIDIYFHTYIATKPEGLKSLEEVFSWALQQETTPVFAS
;
A
#
# COMPACT_ATOMS: atom_id res chain seq x y z
N GLU A 1 1.48 11.72 9.74
CA GLU A 1 2.85 11.96 9.23
C GLU A 1 3.69 10.73 9.50
N THR A 2 4.53 10.34 8.56
CA THR A 2 5.55 9.28 8.74
C THR A 2 6.91 9.95 8.89
N ALA A 3 7.69 9.55 9.90
CA ALA A 3 9.01 10.10 10.16
C ALA A 3 9.99 8.96 10.45
N ASP A 4 11.23 9.13 9.98
CA ASP A 4 12.38 8.32 10.42
C ASP A 4 12.92 8.92 11.73
N PRO A 5 13.46 8.12 12.66
CA PRO A 5 14.31 8.59 13.75
C PRO A 5 15.30 9.71 13.42
N ASP A 6 15.82 9.77 12.18
CA ASP A 6 16.72 10.85 11.73
C ASP A 6 15.99 12.16 11.34
N HIS A 7 14.67 12.13 11.17
CA HIS A 7 13.84 13.23 10.66
C HIS A 7 12.55 13.40 11.48
N LEU A 8 12.67 13.43 12.81
CA LEU A 8 11.52 13.62 13.71
C LEU A 8 10.89 15.02 13.58
N PRO A 9 9.55 15.16 13.70
CA PRO A 9 8.89 16.45 13.62
C PRO A 9 9.38 17.42 14.69
N SER A 10 9.74 18.64 14.28
CA SER A 10 10.22 19.72 15.17
C SER A 10 9.15 20.72 15.58
N ARG A 11 8.01 20.74 14.87
CA ARG A 11 6.86 21.61 15.18
C ARG A 11 6.09 21.12 16.42
N PRO A 12 5.37 21.98 17.16
CA PRO A 12 4.46 21.54 18.21
C PRO A 12 3.42 20.56 17.67
N LEU A 13 3.19 19.45 18.37
CA LEU A 13 2.25 18.40 17.96
C LEU A 13 0.98 18.34 18.81
N ALA A 14 1.05 18.82 20.06
CA ALA A 14 -0.10 18.85 20.96
C ALA A 14 -1.26 19.65 20.34
N GLY A 15 -2.46 19.09 20.39
CA GLY A 15 -3.65 19.66 19.76
C GLY A 15 -3.72 19.52 18.23
N GLN A 16 -2.70 18.96 17.58
CA GLN A 16 -2.66 18.75 16.13
C GLN A 16 -2.80 17.27 15.74
N ILE A 17 -2.43 16.35 16.63
CA ILE A 17 -2.55 14.90 16.45
C ILE A 17 -3.22 14.25 17.66
N ALA A 18 -3.92 13.13 17.44
CA ALA A 18 -4.55 12.36 18.51
C ALA A 18 -3.56 11.49 19.30
N GLY A 19 -2.43 11.12 18.69
CA GLY A 19 -1.43 10.29 19.32
C GLY A 19 -0.27 9.97 18.38
N ILE A 20 0.74 9.29 18.93
CA ILE A 20 1.98 8.91 18.25
C ILE A 20 2.09 7.40 18.23
N VAL A 21 2.46 6.83 17.09
CA VAL A 21 2.83 5.42 16.98
C VAL A 21 4.31 5.33 16.66
N VAL A 22 5.07 4.63 17.50
CA VAL A 22 6.46 4.26 17.24
C VAL A 22 6.51 2.75 17.07
N TRP A 23 6.88 2.29 15.89
CA TRP A 23 7.03 0.88 15.59
C TRP A 23 8.43 0.61 15.06
N LEU A 24 9.24 -0.08 15.86
CA LEU A 24 10.61 -0.44 15.52
C LEU A 24 10.71 -1.94 15.31
N ASN A 25 11.26 -2.35 14.17
CA ASN A 25 11.50 -3.77 13.85
C ASN A 25 12.97 -4.17 13.99
N GLU A 26 13.85 -3.19 14.20
CA GLU A 26 15.27 -3.38 14.37
C GLU A 26 15.81 -2.46 15.46
N PRO A 27 16.88 -2.85 16.17
CA PRO A 27 17.55 -1.99 17.12
C PRO A 27 18.08 -0.69 16.49
N LEU A 28 17.88 0.43 17.18
CA LEU A 28 18.38 1.73 16.75
C LEU A 28 19.89 1.89 17.00
N LYS A 29 20.57 2.60 16.09
CA LYS A 29 21.91 3.13 16.32
C LYS A 29 21.89 4.17 17.45
N THR A 30 23.04 4.42 18.06
CA THR A 30 23.16 5.28 19.26
C THR A 30 22.59 6.69 19.08
N ALA A 31 22.95 7.41 18.00
CA ALA A 31 22.50 8.79 17.81
C ALA A 31 20.98 8.88 17.52
N PRO A 32 20.40 8.12 16.58
CA PRO A 32 18.94 8.08 16.39
C PRO A 32 18.17 7.66 17.64
N ARG A 33 18.71 6.70 18.41
CA ARG A 33 18.14 6.28 19.70
C ARG A 33 18.01 7.45 20.68
N GLN A 34 19.09 8.21 20.87
CA GLN A 34 19.08 9.37 21.79
C GLN A 34 18.11 10.46 21.31
N ALA A 35 18.08 10.74 20.01
CA ALA A 35 17.15 11.70 19.43
C ALA A 35 15.68 11.29 19.66
N LEU A 36 15.36 10.01 19.44
CA LEU A 36 14.01 9.49 19.67
C LEU A 36 13.59 9.55 21.14
N ILE A 37 14.45 9.16 22.08
CA ILE A 37 14.15 9.22 23.52
C ILE A 37 13.86 10.66 23.95
N ALA A 38 14.73 11.61 23.60
CA ALA A 38 14.56 13.01 23.96
C ALA A 38 13.30 13.62 23.33
N TRP A 39 12.94 13.18 22.12
CA TRP A 39 11.72 13.60 21.46
C TRP A 39 10.47 13.02 22.14
N LEU A 40 10.47 11.73 22.47
CA LEU A 40 9.37 11.05 23.17
C LEU A 40 9.11 11.65 24.56
N GLU A 41 10.15 12.00 25.30
CA GLU A 41 10.02 12.69 26.59
C GLU A 41 9.24 14.00 26.44
N LYS A 42 9.59 14.82 25.43
CA LYS A 42 8.84 16.06 25.15
C LYS A 42 7.37 15.80 24.80
N GLN A 43 7.08 14.74 24.05
CA GLN A 43 5.69 14.44 23.66
C GLN A 43 4.87 13.89 24.83
N TYR A 44 5.50 13.09 25.68
CA TYR A 44 4.91 12.61 26.93
C TYR A 44 4.57 13.78 27.87
N GLU A 45 5.50 14.71 28.09
CA GLU A 45 5.26 15.92 28.90
C GLU A 45 4.18 16.83 28.29
N ALA A 46 4.05 16.83 26.96
CA ALA A 46 2.97 17.52 26.27
C ALA A 46 1.61 16.79 26.35
N GLY A 47 1.55 15.63 27.03
CA GLY A 47 0.32 14.86 27.24
C GLY A 47 -0.19 14.10 26.02
N ILE A 48 0.64 13.91 25.00
CA ILE A 48 0.25 13.21 23.77
C ILE A 48 0.28 11.69 24.02
N PRO A 49 -0.80 10.94 23.75
CA PRO A 49 -0.79 9.49 23.85
C PRO A 49 0.25 8.84 22.92
N ILE A 50 1.01 7.87 23.42
CA ILE A 50 2.07 7.17 22.68
C ILE A 50 1.79 5.66 22.66
N ALA A 51 1.84 5.05 21.47
CA ALA A 51 1.83 3.60 21.28
C ALA A 51 3.23 3.13 20.82
N LEU A 52 3.86 2.26 21.62
CA LEU A 52 5.17 1.66 21.31
C LEU A 52 4.99 0.21 20.86
N LEU A 53 5.52 -0.15 19.69
CA LEU A 53 5.38 -1.48 19.09
C LEU A 53 6.73 -2.06 18.70
N GLY A 54 6.89 -3.37 18.90
CA GLY A 54 8.04 -4.15 18.45
C GLY A 54 9.22 -4.02 19.42
N GLU A 55 10.34 -3.49 18.92
CA GLU A 55 11.58 -3.29 19.69
C GLU A 55 11.43 -2.12 20.67
N THR A 56 11.19 -2.42 21.95
CA THR A 56 11.03 -1.42 23.02
C THR A 56 12.27 -1.24 23.89
N ASP A 57 13.29 -2.08 23.73
CA ASP A 57 14.50 -2.11 24.56
C ASP A 57 15.31 -0.82 24.53
N PHE A 58 15.20 -0.05 23.44
CA PHE A 58 15.89 1.22 23.31
C PHE A 58 15.53 2.19 24.44
N LEU A 59 14.32 2.08 25.01
CA LEU A 59 13.84 2.97 26.06
C LEU A 59 14.03 2.37 27.45
N LEU A 60 14.14 1.04 27.56
CA LEU A 60 14.45 0.38 28.82
C LEU A 60 15.79 0.89 29.37
N ASP A 61 15.89 0.96 30.69
CA ASP A 61 17.07 1.46 31.42
C ASP A 61 17.36 2.97 31.25
N THR A 62 16.38 3.74 30.77
CA THR A 62 16.45 5.21 30.68
C THR A 62 15.59 5.88 31.76
N PRO A 63 15.85 7.15 32.14
CA PRO A 63 14.98 7.90 33.05
C PRO A 63 13.53 7.96 32.57
N LEU A 64 13.33 8.07 31.24
CA LEU A 64 12.01 8.07 30.62
C LEU A 64 11.24 6.78 30.91
N ALA A 65 11.88 5.60 30.94
CA ALA A 65 11.22 4.35 31.32
C ALA A 65 10.58 4.44 32.71
N GLY A 66 11.31 5.01 33.68
CA GLY A 66 10.81 5.26 35.03
C GLY A 66 9.62 6.22 35.03
N HIS A 67 9.67 7.31 34.26
CA HIS A 67 8.53 8.21 34.10
C HIS A 67 7.32 7.53 33.43
N LEU A 68 7.55 6.59 32.52
CA LEU A 68 6.50 5.81 31.89
C LEU A 68 5.99 4.64 32.77
N GLY A 69 6.64 4.38 33.90
CA GLY A 69 6.27 3.27 34.79
C GLY A 69 6.72 1.89 34.30
N LEU A 70 7.73 1.84 33.43
CA LEU A 70 8.32 0.62 32.88
C LEU A 70 9.57 0.25 33.67
N LEU A 71 9.57 -0.93 34.29
CA LEU A 71 10.65 -1.38 35.16
C LEU A 71 11.25 -2.67 34.63
N ARG A 72 12.57 -2.67 34.37
CA ARG A 72 13.31 -3.90 34.10
C ARG A 72 13.79 -4.50 35.42
N ARG A 73 13.28 -5.68 35.78
CA ARG A 73 13.77 -6.41 36.95
C ARG A 73 15.01 -7.21 36.59
N GLU A 74 16.17 -6.73 37.04
CA GLU A 74 17.36 -7.58 37.10
C GLU A 74 17.06 -8.80 37.98
N SER A 75 17.25 -9.97 37.40
CA SER A 75 17.02 -11.24 38.08
C SER A 75 17.98 -12.27 37.52
N SER A 76 18.38 -13.22 38.38
CA SER A 76 19.26 -14.31 37.96
C SER A 76 18.62 -15.08 36.78
N PRO A 77 19.42 -15.54 35.81
CA PRO A 77 18.92 -16.36 34.72
C PRO A 77 18.11 -17.54 35.25
N SER A 78 16.91 -17.74 34.70
CA SER A 78 16.02 -18.85 35.08
C SER A 78 15.97 -19.87 33.95
N THR A 79 16.09 -21.15 34.29
CA THR A 79 15.89 -22.27 33.35
C THR A 79 14.45 -22.74 33.30
N ALA A 80 13.55 -22.12 34.07
CA ALA A 80 12.14 -22.46 34.05
C ALA A 80 11.53 -22.20 32.66
N PRO A 81 10.54 -22.99 32.24
CA PRO A 81 9.85 -22.75 30.98
C PRO A 81 9.09 -21.42 31.04
N VAL A 82 9.12 -20.66 29.96
CA VAL A 82 8.26 -19.49 29.80
C VAL A 82 6.83 -19.96 29.50
N ARG A 83 5.86 -19.36 30.19
CA ARG A 83 4.43 -19.67 30.03
C ARG A 83 3.64 -18.38 29.92
N ILE A 84 2.56 -18.40 29.14
CA ILE A 84 1.59 -17.31 29.16
C ILE A 84 0.74 -17.49 30.42
N GLU A 85 0.75 -16.49 31.29
CA GLU A 85 -0.05 -16.46 32.52
C GLU A 85 -1.42 -15.82 32.28
N THR A 86 -1.46 -14.78 31.43
CA THR A 86 -2.68 -14.03 31.15
C THR A 86 -2.62 -13.46 29.74
N ALA A 87 -3.72 -13.56 29.01
CA ALA A 87 -3.94 -12.91 27.72
C ALA A 87 -5.41 -12.45 27.65
N THR A 88 -5.65 -11.19 27.30
CA THR A 88 -7.00 -10.63 27.13
C THR A 88 -7.48 -10.79 25.69
N SER A 89 -8.69 -10.32 25.37
CA SER A 89 -9.23 -10.32 24.00
C SER A 89 -8.46 -9.42 23.02
N LEU A 90 -7.58 -8.54 23.51
CA LEU A 90 -6.65 -7.76 22.69
C LEU A 90 -5.54 -8.61 22.07
N VAL A 91 -5.41 -9.87 22.50
CA VAL A 91 -4.33 -10.77 22.11
C VAL A 91 -4.91 -12.03 21.48
N GLY A 92 -4.26 -12.54 20.43
CA GLY A 92 -4.73 -13.68 19.67
C GLY A 92 -5.59 -13.33 18.44
N PHE A 93 -5.41 -12.14 17.85
CA PHE A 93 -6.27 -11.60 16.79
C PHE A 93 -6.33 -12.51 15.54
N GLU A 94 -5.21 -12.71 14.85
CA GLU A 94 -5.10 -13.70 13.75
C GLU A 94 -4.36 -14.96 14.20
N ARG A 95 -3.50 -14.83 15.22
CA ARG A 95 -2.70 -15.93 15.75
C ARG A 95 -2.58 -15.84 17.26
N GLN A 96 -2.85 -16.96 17.94
CA GLN A 96 -2.63 -17.09 19.37
C GLN A 96 -1.15 -16.89 19.75
N PRO A 97 -0.87 -16.14 20.83
CA PRO A 97 0.50 -15.93 21.29
C PRO A 97 1.13 -17.26 21.71
N LYS A 98 2.45 -17.37 21.56
CA LYS A 98 3.24 -18.51 22.04
C LYS A 98 4.34 -18.03 22.97
N PRO A 99 4.75 -18.80 23.99
CA PRO A 99 5.91 -18.44 24.79
C PRO A 99 7.20 -18.39 23.95
N HIS A 100 7.97 -17.32 24.11
CA HIS A 100 9.23 -17.08 23.42
C HIS A 100 10.37 -16.90 24.44
N PRO A 101 11.07 -18.00 24.84
CA PRO A 101 12.04 -17.93 25.94
C PRO A 101 13.30 -17.12 25.67
N ARG A 102 13.71 -16.95 24.41
CA ARG A 102 14.92 -16.18 24.06
C ARG A 102 14.66 -14.68 24.07
N GLU A 103 13.41 -14.33 23.83
CA GLU A 103 12.85 -12.98 23.75
C GLU A 103 12.22 -12.56 25.09
N PHE A 104 12.32 -13.41 26.12
CA PHE A 104 11.76 -13.12 27.44
C PHE A 104 12.54 -12.02 28.14
N GLN A 105 11.84 -10.96 28.52
CA GLN A 105 12.38 -9.84 29.24
C GLN A 105 11.51 -9.51 30.44
N ALA A 106 12.10 -9.42 31.64
CA ALA A 106 11.36 -9.17 32.87
C ALA A 106 10.94 -7.70 33.01
N ILE A 107 10.05 -7.25 32.11
CA ILE A 107 9.42 -5.94 32.12
C ILE A 107 8.21 -6.03 33.07
N GLU A 108 8.23 -5.19 34.11
CA GLU A 108 7.09 -4.96 35.00
C GLU A 108 6.54 -3.54 34.76
N ILE A 109 5.27 -3.36 35.11
CA ILE A 109 4.60 -2.06 35.07
C ILE A 109 4.16 -1.67 36.48
N ASP A 110 4.27 -0.39 36.84
CA ASP A 110 3.78 0.14 38.13
C ASP A 110 2.29 0.55 38.08
N ARG A 111 1.78 0.89 36.90
CA ARG A 111 0.41 1.34 36.61
C ARG A 111 -0.03 0.85 35.23
N GLY A 112 -1.34 0.88 34.99
CA GLY A 112 -1.94 0.46 33.72
C GLY A 112 -2.51 -0.96 33.75
N GLU A 113 -2.98 -1.40 32.59
CA GLU A 113 -3.72 -2.64 32.42
C GLU A 113 -2.91 -3.61 31.55
N PRO A 114 -2.35 -4.70 32.15
CA PRO A 114 -1.61 -5.69 31.39
C PRO A 114 -2.58 -6.51 30.52
N GLN A 115 -2.23 -6.64 29.24
CA GLN A 115 -2.99 -7.36 28.23
C GLN A 115 -2.38 -8.74 27.90
N LEU A 116 -1.05 -8.84 27.98
CA LEU A 116 -0.31 -10.10 27.87
C LEU A 116 0.75 -10.18 28.95
N VAL A 117 0.74 -11.29 29.69
CA VAL A 117 1.67 -11.56 30.77
C VAL A 117 2.29 -12.93 30.58
N LEU A 118 3.61 -13.00 30.69
CA LEU A 118 4.37 -14.23 30.72
C LEU A 118 5.06 -14.44 32.06
N GLY A 119 5.15 -15.70 32.48
CA GLY A 119 5.87 -16.14 33.68
C GLY A 119 7.06 -17.02 33.31
N GLN A 120 8.16 -16.89 34.05
CA GLN A 120 9.34 -17.75 33.97
C GLN A 120 9.88 -18.04 35.38
N GLY A 121 9.28 -19.02 36.06
CA GLY A 121 9.57 -19.29 37.47
C GLY A 121 9.03 -18.17 38.35
N SER A 122 9.89 -17.44 39.06
CA SER A 122 9.51 -16.25 39.84
C SER A 122 9.54 -14.95 39.03
N ARG A 123 10.01 -14.99 37.78
CA ARG A 123 10.11 -13.82 36.90
C ARG A 123 8.82 -13.64 36.14
N ARG A 124 8.42 -12.39 35.90
CA ARG A 124 7.23 -12.03 35.13
C ARG A 124 7.59 -11.00 34.07
N GLN A 125 6.91 -11.07 32.94
CA GLN A 125 7.00 -10.13 31.84
C GLN A 125 5.59 -9.65 31.49
N VAL A 126 5.36 -8.35 31.54
CA VAL A 126 4.25 -7.73 30.85
C VAL A 126 4.71 -7.43 29.43
N ALA A 127 4.19 -8.18 28.46
CA ALA A 127 4.56 -8.05 27.05
C ALA A 127 3.68 -7.05 26.31
N ILE A 128 2.43 -6.87 26.75
CA ILE A 128 1.49 -5.92 26.16
C ILE A 128 0.73 -5.25 27.30
N ALA A 129 0.60 -3.92 27.27
CA ALA A 129 -0.19 -3.17 28.23
C ALA A 129 -0.80 -1.89 27.64
N VAL A 130 -1.94 -1.49 28.19
CA VAL A 130 -2.52 -0.15 28.02
C VAL A 130 -2.17 0.66 29.27
N MET A 131 -1.55 1.82 29.07
CA MET A 131 -0.94 2.64 30.11
C MET A 131 -1.63 4.02 30.22
N PRO A 132 -1.49 4.73 31.34
CA PRO A 132 -1.97 6.11 31.47
C PRO A 132 -1.29 7.15 30.56
N TRP A 133 -0.30 6.77 29.76
CA TRP A 133 0.32 7.61 28.73
C TRP A 133 0.12 7.06 27.32
N GLY A 134 -0.46 5.86 27.21
CA GLY A 134 -0.80 5.24 25.95
C GLY A 134 -0.74 3.73 26.01
N GLY A 135 0.26 3.09 25.41
CA GLY A 135 0.42 1.64 25.51
C GLY A 135 1.68 1.11 24.84
N PHE A 136 2.01 -0.14 25.12
CA PHE A 136 3.09 -0.83 24.43
C PHE A 136 2.75 -2.28 24.13
N ALA A 137 3.36 -2.82 23.08
CA ALA A 137 3.37 -4.24 22.76
C ALA A 137 4.76 -4.62 22.22
N VAL A 138 5.42 -5.57 22.88
CA VAL A 138 6.79 -5.97 22.55
C VAL A 138 6.82 -7.11 21.54
N ASP A 139 7.86 -7.16 20.71
CA ASP A 139 8.14 -8.31 19.84
C ASP A 139 8.35 -9.60 20.70
N PRO A 140 7.90 -10.79 20.24
CA PRO A 140 7.18 -11.11 19.00
C PRO A 140 5.65 -11.15 19.17
N TYR A 141 5.10 -10.35 20.08
CA TYR A 141 3.68 -10.37 20.41
C TYR A 141 2.85 -9.29 19.70
N VAL A 142 3.46 -8.53 18.79
CA VAL A 142 2.75 -7.62 17.87
C VAL A 142 2.28 -8.39 16.65
N ILE A 143 3.24 -8.84 15.85
CA ILE A 143 3.08 -9.69 14.67
C ILE A 143 4.04 -10.86 14.76
N VAL A 144 3.71 -11.98 14.13
CA VAL A 144 4.57 -13.16 14.08
C VAL A 144 4.74 -13.66 12.65
N THR A 145 5.96 -14.05 12.31
CA THR A 145 6.28 -14.71 11.04
C THR A 145 5.94 -16.20 11.11
N LEU A 146 5.11 -16.67 10.19
CA LEU A 146 4.81 -18.10 10.06
C LEU A 146 5.99 -18.85 9.41
N PRO A 147 6.26 -20.11 9.80
CA PRO A 147 7.22 -20.95 9.10
C PRO A 147 6.85 -21.13 7.62
N GLY A 148 7.85 -21.16 6.73
CA GLY A 148 7.64 -21.29 5.29
C GLY A 148 7.88 -19.97 4.55
N GLU A 149 6.89 -19.49 3.79
CA GLU A 149 6.99 -18.32 2.89
C GLU A 149 7.07 -16.95 3.61
N GLY A 150 7.29 -16.90 4.92
CA GLY A 150 7.47 -15.64 5.65
C GLY A 150 6.17 -14.85 5.87
N ASP A 151 5.02 -15.48 5.72
CA ASP A 151 3.70 -14.90 5.94
C ASP A 151 3.57 -14.33 7.36
N LEU A 152 3.16 -13.07 7.49
CA LEU A 152 2.98 -12.41 8.79
C LEU A 152 1.55 -12.58 9.31
N ARG A 153 1.40 -12.66 10.63
CA ARG A 153 0.09 -12.68 11.31
C ARG A 153 0.09 -11.78 12.53
N TRP A 154 -0.98 -11.03 12.71
CA TRP A 154 -1.23 -10.26 13.91
C TRP A 154 -1.49 -11.16 15.12
N VAL A 155 -0.70 -10.95 16.17
CA VAL A 155 -0.98 -11.51 17.50
C VAL A 155 -1.83 -10.50 18.27
N LEU A 156 -1.44 -9.22 18.24
CA LEU A 156 -2.19 -8.10 18.79
C LEU A 156 -3.39 -7.75 17.90
N ASP A 157 -4.57 -7.46 18.46
CA ASP A 157 -5.65 -6.80 17.71
C ASP A 157 -5.28 -5.33 17.50
N PRO A 158 -4.90 -4.90 16.28
CA PRO A 158 -4.43 -3.54 16.05
C PRO A 158 -5.53 -2.51 16.29
N PHE A 159 -6.79 -2.84 15.95
CA PHE A 159 -7.89 -1.89 16.06
C PHE A 159 -8.22 -1.58 17.52
N ALA A 160 -8.37 -2.63 18.32
CA ALA A 160 -8.71 -2.46 19.73
C ALA A 160 -7.53 -1.88 20.52
N PHE A 161 -6.29 -2.26 20.19
CA PHE A 161 -5.11 -1.72 20.85
C PHE A 161 -4.93 -0.23 20.57
N PHE A 162 -4.92 0.19 19.29
CA PHE A 162 -4.73 1.61 18.98
C PHE A 162 -5.86 2.49 19.52
N LYS A 163 -7.11 2.01 19.49
CA LYS A 163 -8.23 2.73 20.10
C LYS A 163 -8.00 2.96 21.61
N ALA A 164 -7.58 1.91 22.34
CA ALA A 164 -7.33 2.00 23.77
C ALA A 164 -6.08 2.82 24.11
N ALA A 165 -4.94 2.48 23.48
CA ALA A 165 -3.65 3.12 23.73
C ALA A 165 -3.66 4.61 23.33
N LEU A 166 -4.25 4.97 22.19
CA LEU A 166 -4.29 6.36 21.75
C LEU A 166 -5.54 7.11 22.22
N ARG A 167 -6.39 6.46 23.02
CA ARG A 167 -7.64 7.04 23.57
C ARG A 167 -8.55 7.62 22.50
N LEU A 168 -8.66 6.92 21.38
CA LEU A 168 -9.42 7.40 20.24
C LEU A 168 -10.92 7.36 20.59
N PRO A 169 -11.63 8.49 20.52
CA PRO A 169 -13.07 8.50 20.76
C PRO A 169 -13.80 7.80 19.61
N ASP A 170 -15.01 7.33 19.90
CA ASP A 170 -15.95 7.01 18.83
C ASP A 170 -16.41 8.31 18.17
N MET A 171 -16.00 8.53 16.93
CA MET A 171 -16.34 9.70 16.14
C MET A 171 -16.42 9.34 14.66
N PRO A 172 -17.18 10.11 13.86
CA PRO A 172 -17.06 10.05 12.41
C PRO A 172 -15.62 10.37 11.99
N VAL A 173 -15.06 9.54 11.12
CA VAL A 173 -13.74 9.76 10.51
C VAL A 173 -13.92 9.86 9.00
N PRO A 174 -13.08 10.65 8.28
CA PRO A 174 -13.05 10.62 6.83
C PRO A 174 -12.86 9.18 6.34
N ASP A 175 -13.79 8.73 5.50
CA ASP A 175 -13.76 7.40 4.91
C ASP A 175 -13.30 7.49 3.46
N VAL A 176 -12.28 6.70 3.14
CA VAL A 176 -11.69 6.61 1.80
C VAL A 176 -12.16 5.37 1.04
N THR A 177 -13.20 4.71 1.55
CA THR A 177 -13.75 3.46 1.01
C THR A 177 -15.23 3.57 0.63
N THR A 178 -15.89 4.67 1.01
CA THR A 178 -17.34 4.85 0.91
C THR A 178 -17.67 6.21 0.30
N GLU A 179 -18.60 6.23 -0.65
CA GLU A 179 -19.18 7.44 -1.23
C GLU A 179 -20.72 7.31 -1.18
N THR A 180 -21.41 8.34 -0.70
CA THR A 180 -22.88 8.33 -0.49
C THR A 180 -23.41 7.15 0.35
N GLY A 181 -22.63 6.67 1.32
CA GLY A 181 -23.00 5.57 2.23
C GLY A 181 -22.84 4.16 1.64
N ARG A 182 -22.38 4.03 0.39
CA ARG A 182 -22.07 2.74 -0.26
C ARG A 182 -20.57 2.61 -0.51
N ARG A 183 -20.09 1.37 -0.57
CA ARG A 183 -18.69 1.10 -0.91
C ARG A 183 -18.39 1.66 -2.30
N MET A 184 -17.27 2.34 -2.45
CA MET A 184 -16.85 2.81 -3.77
C MET A 184 -16.45 1.62 -4.67
N LEU A 185 -16.78 1.74 -5.96
CA LEU A 185 -16.29 0.87 -7.02
C LEU A 185 -15.44 1.69 -7.98
N MET A 186 -14.16 1.36 -8.03
CA MET A 186 -13.16 1.96 -8.89
C MET A 186 -12.72 0.93 -9.94
N VAL A 187 -12.34 1.42 -11.11
CA VAL A 187 -11.72 0.62 -12.15
C VAL A 187 -10.55 1.41 -12.68
N HIS A 188 -9.36 0.83 -12.66
CA HIS A 188 -8.23 1.44 -13.34
C HIS A 188 -7.41 0.45 -14.14
N MET A 189 -6.80 0.94 -15.22
CA MET A 189 -6.02 0.14 -16.13
C MET A 189 -4.66 0.75 -16.40
N ASP A 190 -3.63 -0.06 -16.21
CA ASP A 190 -2.27 0.24 -16.63
C ASP A 190 -2.06 -0.12 -18.11
N GLY A 191 -1.28 0.73 -18.79
CA GLY A 191 -1.14 0.72 -20.24
C GLY A 191 -0.42 -0.49 -20.82
N ASP A 192 0.13 -1.37 -19.98
CA ASP A 192 1.06 -2.42 -20.37
C ASP A 192 0.50 -3.42 -21.37
N GLY A 193 1.26 -3.64 -22.44
CA GLY A 193 0.94 -4.62 -23.46
C GLY A 193 -0.25 -4.21 -24.33
N PHE A 194 -0.55 -2.91 -24.44
CA PHE A 194 -1.54 -2.39 -25.37
C PHE A 194 -1.38 -2.91 -26.82
N PRO A 195 -0.16 -2.99 -27.39
CA PRO A 195 0.07 -3.49 -28.76
C PRO A 195 0.15 -5.02 -28.84
N SER A 196 0.03 -5.74 -27.72
CA SER A 196 0.12 -7.20 -27.72
C SER A 196 -1.05 -7.82 -28.49
N ARG A 197 -0.80 -8.97 -29.12
CA ARG A 197 -1.80 -9.70 -29.91
C ARG A 197 -2.51 -10.72 -29.05
N ALA A 198 -3.84 -10.71 -29.07
CA ALA A 198 -4.63 -11.68 -28.34
C ALA A 198 -4.68 -13.03 -29.05
N GLU A 199 -4.68 -14.12 -28.26
CA GLU A 199 -4.84 -15.50 -28.70
C GLU A 199 -6.31 -15.78 -29.05
N MET A 200 -6.81 -15.02 -30.02
CA MET A 200 -8.18 -15.05 -30.52
C MET A 200 -8.16 -15.04 -32.05
N LYS A 201 -9.29 -15.42 -32.66
CA LYS A 201 -9.44 -15.39 -34.11
C LYS A 201 -9.11 -13.99 -34.65
N GLY A 202 -8.19 -13.91 -35.61
CA GLY A 202 -7.75 -12.66 -36.22
C GLY A 202 -6.67 -11.90 -35.44
N ALA A 203 -6.21 -12.43 -34.29
CA ALA A 203 -5.15 -11.84 -33.46
C ALA A 203 -5.32 -10.31 -33.25
N PRO A 204 -6.46 -9.85 -32.72
CA PRO A 204 -6.65 -8.43 -32.46
C PRO A 204 -5.64 -7.91 -31.44
N TYR A 205 -5.33 -6.61 -31.47
CA TYR A 205 -4.57 -5.98 -30.40
C TYR A 205 -5.32 -6.08 -29.08
N ALA A 206 -4.62 -6.26 -27.97
CA ALA A 206 -5.18 -6.33 -26.63
C ALA A 206 -5.98 -5.05 -26.30
N GLY A 207 -5.48 -3.87 -26.68
CA GLY A 207 -6.23 -2.62 -26.56
C GLY A 207 -7.59 -2.63 -27.30
N ALA A 208 -7.67 -3.26 -28.48
CA ALA A 208 -8.95 -3.39 -29.20
C ALA A 208 -9.90 -4.35 -28.47
N VAL A 209 -9.39 -5.44 -27.90
CA VAL A 209 -10.17 -6.37 -27.09
C VAL A 209 -10.71 -5.68 -25.85
N ILE A 210 -9.90 -4.90 -25.12
CA ILE A 210 -10.35 -4.11 -23.97
C ILE A 210 -11.43 -3.10 -24.37
N ARG A 211 -11.22 -2.35 -25.45
CA ARG A 211 -12.23 -1.41 -25.98
C ARG A 211 -13.57 -2.10 -26.18
N ASP A 212 -13.57 -3.26 -26.84
CA ASP A 212 -14.80 -3.92 -27.28
C ASP A 212 -15.47 -4.74 -26.18
N ARG A 213 -14.68 -5.40 -25.32
CA ARG A 213 -15.17 -6.36 -24.33
C ARG A 213 -15.35 -5.78 -22.94
N ILE A 214 -14.64 -4.71 -22.60
CA ILE A 214 -14.69 -4.08 -21.29
C ILE A 214 -15.32 -2.70 -21.39
N VAL A 215 -14.67 -1.76 -22.10
CA VAL A 215 -15.07 -0.34 -22.12
C VAL A 215 -16.49 -0.17 -22.70
N ARG A 216 -16.77 -0.78 -23.86
CA ARG A 216 -18.09 -0.68 -24.51
C ARG A 216 -19.19 -1.47 -23.81
N ARG A 217 -18.82 -2.51 -23.04
CA ARG A 217 -19.74 -3.45 -22.39
C ARG A 217 -20.23 -2.95 -21.04
N PHE A 218 -19.32 -2.59 -20.13
CA PHE A 218 -19.67 -2.33 -18.73
C PHE A 218 -20.09 -0.88 -18.44
N ARG A 219 -19.53 0.10 -19.17
CA ARG A 219 -19.97 1.52 -19.17
C ARG A 219 -20.14 2.17 -17.78
N ILE A 220 -19.29 1.78 -16.82
CA ILE A 220 -19.13 2.46 -15.53
C ILE A 220 -17.90 3.38 -15.58
N PRO A 221 -17.73 4.35 -14.65
CA PRO A 221 -16.49 5.10 -14.51
C PRO A 221 -15.24 4.20 -14.50
N MET A 222 -14.27 4.52 -15.35
CA MET A 222 -13.00 3.82 -15.48
C MET A 222 -11.87 4.81 -15.71
N THR A 223 -10.75 4.68 -15.01
CA THR A 223 -9.54 5.49 -15.24
C THR A 223 -8.52 4.68 -16.02
N LEU A 224 -8.34 4.98 -17.30
CA LEU A 224 -7.56 4.15 -18.21
C LEU A 224 -6.31 4.89 -18.69
N SER A 225 -5.16 4.24 -18.61
CA SER A 225 -3.88 4.79 -19.04
C SER A 225 -3.30 4.08 -20.27
N ILE A 226 -2.29 4.70 -20.88
CA ILE A 226 -1.46 4.12 -21.94
C ILE A 226 0.01 4.46 -21.68
N ILE A 227 0.91 3.64 -22.21
CA ILE A 227 2.34 3.93 -22.29
C ILE A 227 2.61 4.56 -23.66
N GLU A 228 3.04 5.83 -23.72
CA GLU A 228 3.25 6.51 -25.01
C GLU A 228 4.24 5.75 -25.92
N GLY A 229 5.30 5.20 -25.36
CA GLY A 229 6.32 4.45 -26.08
C GLY A 229 5.81 3.20 -26.80
N GLU A 230 4.68 2.65 -26.38
CA GLU A 230 4.05 1.50 -27.06
C GLU A 230 3.13 1.92 -28.21
N LEU A 231 2.64 3.17 -28.22
CA LEU A 231 1.63 3.64 -29.17
C LEU A 231 2.17 4.65 -30.19
N SER A 232 3.15 5.46 -29.81
CA SER A 232 3.56 6.63 -30.59
C SER A 232 4.32 6.28 -31.87
N PRO A 233 4.29 7.14 -32.91
CA PRO A 233 5.07 6.95 -34.14
C PRO A 233 6.59 6.99 -33.93
N THR A 234 7.03 7.46 -32.77
CA THR A 234 8.44 7.51 -32.35
C THR A 234 8.77 6.48 -31.27
N GLY A 235 7.81 5.58 -30.98
CA GLY A 235 7.94 4.53 -29.97
C GLY A 235 8.52 3.23 -30.54
N LEU A 236 8.19 2.13 -29.87
CA LEU A 236 8.66 0.78 -30.19
C LEU A 236 8.03 0.20 -31.48
N TYR A 237 6.81 0.61 -31.82
CA TYR A 237 6.02 0.02 -32.90
C TYR A 237 5.48 1.07 -33.88
N PRO A 238 6.35 1.83 -34.56
CA PRO A 238 5.95 2.95 -35.42
C PRO A 238 4.99 2.55 -36.54
N GLN A 239 5.13 1.33 -37.09
CA GLN A 239 4.25 0.80 -38.13
C GLN A 239 2.83 0.49 -37.64
N ASP A 240 2.67 0.15 -36.36
CA ASP A 240 1.39 -0.18 -35.74
C ASP A 240 0.70 1.07 -35.16
N SER A 241 1.46 2.15 -34.95
CA SER A 241 1.02 3.39 -34.31
C SER A 241 -0.30 3.95 -34.84
N PRO A 242 -0.56 4.06 -36.16
CA PRO A 242 -1.85 4.58 -36.65
C PRO A 242 -3.06 3.78 -36.14
N ALA A 243 -2.94 2.45 -36.06
CA ALA A 243 -4.01 1.59 -35.56
C ALA A 243 -4.14 1.69 -34.03
N LEU A 244 -3.01 1.70 -33.31
CA LEU A 244 -2.99 1.79 -31.86
C LEU A 244 -3.52 3.13 -31.34
N GLU A 245 -3.10 4.25 -31.94
CA GLU A 245 -3.64 5.58 -31.63
C GLU A 245 -5.15 5.66 -31.92
N ALA A 246 -5.63 5.04 -33.00
CA ALA A 246 -7.06 5.01 -33.30
C ALA A 246 -7.86 4.26 -32.23
N ILE A 247 -7.36 3.11 -31.76
CA ILE A 247 -7.99 2.36 -30.66
C ILE A 247 -7.98 3.18 -29.36
N ALA A 248 -6.87 3.83 -29.02
CA ALA A 248 -6.78 4.67 -27.82
C ALA A 248 -7.73 5.88 -27.88
N ARG A 249 -7.83 6.56 -29.04
CA ARG A 249 -8.82 7.61 -29.28
C ARG A 249 -10.24 7.13 -29.07
N ASP A 250 -10.60 5.95 -29.59
CA ASP A 250 -11.94 5.37 -29.39
C ASP A 250 -12.24 5.09 -27.92
N ILE A 251 -11.25 4.61 -27.15
CA ILE A 251 -11.38 4.37 -25.71
C ILE A 251 -11.58 5.70 -24.97
N PHE A 252 -10.71 6.68 -25.21
CA PHE A 252 -10.75 7.98 -24.55
C PHE A 252 -11.93 8.84 -24.96
N ALA A 253 -12.57 8.57 -26.10
CA ALA A 253 -13.82 9.21 -26.50
C ALA A 253 -15.04 8.76 -25.65
N ALA A 254 -14.95 7.64 -24.93
CA ALA A 254 -16.03 7.18 -24.09
C ALA A 254 -16.30 8.16 -22.92
N PRO A 255 -17.58 8.49 -22.61
CA PRO A 255 -17.92 9.48 -21.58
C PRO A 255 -17.63 8.96 -20.16
N HIS A 256 -17.67 7.65 -19.96
CA HIS A 256 -17.40 6.98 -18.68
C HIS A 256 -15.92 6.60 -18.50
N VAL A 257 -15.02 7.13 -19.34
CA VAL A 257 -13.57 6.91 -19.21
C VAL A 257 -12.91 8.20 -18.75
N GLU A 258 -12.12 8.16 -17.69
CA GLU A 258 -11.15 9.16 -17.32
C GLU A 258 -9.80 8.79 -17.92
N ILE A 259 -9.06 9.80 -18.38
CA ILE A 259 -7.79 9.60 -19.07
C ILE A 259 -6.66 9.69 -18.05
N ALA A 260 -5.79 8.69 -18.06
CA ALA A 260 -4.57 8.66 -17.28
C ALA A 260 -3.33 8.52 -18.17
N SER A 261 -2.16 8.89 -17.64
CA SER A 261 -0.86 8.59 -18.26
C SER A 261 -0.16 7.46 -17.49
N HIS A 262 0.49 6.55 -18.22
CA HIS A 262 1.37 5.52 -17.68
C HIS A 262 2.81 5.71 -18.17
N SER A 263 3.27 6.97 -18.12
CA SER A 263 4.59 7.44 -18.55
C SER A 263 4.89 7.33 -20.06
N HIS A 264 6.11 7.72 -20.43
CA HIS A 264 6.59 7.63 -21.80
C HIS A 264 7.21 6.27 -22.09
N SER A 265 8.21 5.88 -21.29
CA SER A 265 9.04 4.70 -21.53
C SER A 265 8.84 3.59 -20.51
N HIS A 266 7.86 3.72 -19.62
CA HIS A 266 7.57 2.76 -18.57
C HIS A 266 8.81 2.41 -17.73
N PRO A 267 9.29 3.35 -16.90
CA PRO A 267 10.36 3.05 -15.94
C PRO A 267 10.02 1.84 -15.06
N PHE A 268 10.89 0.82 -15.10
CA PHE A 268 10.76 -0.40 -14.30
C PHE A 268 11.21 -0.18 -12.86
N VAL A 269 12.22 0.68 -12.65
CA VAL A 269 12.77 1.03 -11.34
C VAL A 269 13.10 2.51 -11.30
N TRP A 270 12.18 3.33 -10.77
CA TRP A 270 12.25 4.79 -10.89
C TRP A 270 13.53 5.41 -10.34
N ARG A 271 13.97 4.98 -9.16
CA ARG A 271 15.20 5.49 -8.54
C ARG A 271 16.45 5.13 -9.35
N LYS A 272 16.48 3.93 -9.95
CA LYS A 272 17.60 3.51 -10.79
C LYS A 272 17.58 4.22 -12.13
N ALA A 273 16.41 4.41 -12.76
CA ALA A 273 16.27 5.20 -13.98
C ALA A 273 16.74 6.66 -13.78
N THR A 274 16.34 7.27 -12.66
CA THR A 274 16.77 8.63 -12.27
C THR A 274 18.27 8.71 -11.99
N THR A 275 18.87 7.65 -11.43
CA THR A 275 20.33 7.62 -11.18
C THR A 275 21.12 7.31 -12.45
N ALA A 276 20.60 6.43 -13.30
CA ALA A 276 21.11 6.07 -14.61
C ALA A 276 21.21 7.30 -15.53
N GLN A 277 20.24 8.20 -15.46
CA GLN A 277 20.33 9.52 -16.10
C GLN A 277 21.62 10.27 -15.73
N LYS A 278 22.03 10.16 -14.46
CA LYS A 278 23.24 10.83 -13.94
C LYS A 278 24.53 10.07 -14.26
N SER A 279 24.46 8.76 -14.56
CA SER A 279 25.63 7.88 -14.71
C SER A 279 25.81 7.27 -16.11
N GLY A 280 24.84 7.39 -17.02
CA GLY A 280 24.89 6.88 -18.40
C GLY A 280 24.59 5.37 -18.58
N PHE A 281 24.16 4.65 -17.53
CA PHE A 281 23.86 3.20 -17.59
C PHE A 281 22.37 2.92 -17.83
N GLY A 282 21.98 2.41 -19.01
CA GLY A 282 20.57 2.13 -19.38
C GLY A 282 19.97 0.83 -18.82
N GLY A 283 18.75 0.48 -19.27
CA GLY A 283 18.09 -0.81 -19.01
C GLY A 283 16.97 -0.80 -17.95
N TYR A 284 16.56 0.37 -17.46
CA TYR A 284 15.50 0.51 -16.45
C TYR A 284 14.19 1.08 -17.02
N THR A 285 14.07 1.11 -18.35
CA THR A 285 12.92 1.59 -19.11
C THR A 285 12.77 0.73 -20.36
N LEU A 286 11.64 0.84 -21.06
CA LEU A 286 11.52 0.38 -22.44
C LEU A 286 12.61 1.03 -23.30
N ASN A 287 13.18 0.25 -24.21
CA ASN A 287 14.28 0.67 -25.07
C ASN A 287 13.75 1.44 -26.30
N ILE A 288 13.23 2.64 -26.06
CA ILE A 288 12.71 3.53 -27.12
C ILE A 288 13.90 4.08 -27.94
N PRO A 289 13.89 3.94 -29.28
CA PRO A 289 14.99 4.42 -30.11
C PRO A 289 15.31 5.90 -29.91
N GLY A 290 16.57 6.20 -29.59
CA GLY A 290 17.06 7.58 -29.42
C GLY A 290 16.63 8.27 -28.13
N TYR A 291 15.94 7.57 -27.23
CA TYR A 291 15.51 8.13 -25.95
C TYR A 291 16.50 7.83 -24.82
N GLN A 292 16.65 8.80 -23.92
CA GLN A 292 17.30 8.65 -22.63
C GLN A 292 16.35 9.15 -21.55
N PHE A 293 16.31 8.46 -20.40
CA PHE A 293 15.39 8.79 -19.33
C PHE A 293 15.46 10.27 -18.92
N ASP A 294 14.31 10.92 -18.90
CA ASP A 294 14.09 12.24 -18.33
C ASP A 294 12.73 12.30 -17.63
N ALA A 295 12.72 12.64 -16.34
CA ALA A 295 11.51 12.56 -15.51
C ALA A 295 10.37 13.47 -16.02
N ARG A 296 10.69 14.68 -16.54
CA ARG A 296 9.66 15.55 -17.12
C ARG A 296 9.16 15.01 -18.45
N ARG A 297 10.03 14.39 -19.26
CA ARG A 297 9.61 13.72 -20.49
C ARG A 297 8.71 12.52 -20.21
N GLU A 298 9.00 11.75 -19.16
CA GLU A 298 8.15 10.65 -18.71
C GLU A 298 6.76 11.12 -18.31
N ILE A 299 6.66 12.21 -17.55
CA ILE A 299 5.40 12.66 -16.95
C ILE A 299 4.70 13.68 -17.84
N GLU A 300 5.26 14.89 -17.93
CA GLU A 300 4.65 16.00 -18.67
C GLU A 300 4.62 15.71 -20.18
N GLY A 301 5.67 15.09 -20.72
CA GLY A 301 5.74 14.74 -22.14
C GLY A 301 4.66 13.75 -22.57
N SER A 302 4.46 12.68 -21.79
CA SER A 302 3.43 11.68 -22.07
C SER A 302 2.02 12.25 -21.91
N ILE A 303 1.80 13.10 -20.90
CA ILE A 303 0.53 13.84 -20.75
C ILE A 303 0.24 14.69 -21.98
N ARG A 304 1.21 15.50 -22.44
CA ARG A 304 1.03 16.33 -23.64
C ARG A 304 0.77 15.49 -24.90
N TYR A 305 1.45 14.36 -25.05
CA TYR A 305 1.19 13.44 -26.17
C TYR A 305 -0.26 12.94 -26.14
N ILE A 306 -0.74 12.49 -24.99
CA ILE A 306 -2.11 12.01 -24.82
C ILE A 306 -3.11 13.13 -25.13
N GLU A 307 -2.96 14.31 -24.52
CA GLU A 307 -3.90 15.42 -24.70
C GLU A 307 -3.95 15.95 -26.13
N SER A 308 -2.81 15.98 -26.83
CA SER A 308 -2.72 16.54 -28.18
C SER A 308 -3.12 15.56 -29.29
N ARG A 309 -3.02 14.24 -29.06
CA ARG A 309 -3.21 13.23 -30.13
C ARG A 309 -4.31 12.20 -29.86
N LEU A 310 -4.59 11.92 -28.59
CA LEU A 310 -5.46 10.81 -28.19
C LEU A 310 -6.73 11.28 -27.48
N ALA A 311 -6.68 12.35 -26.70
CA ALA A 311 -7.84 12.86 -25.99
C ALA A 311 -8.83 13.53 -26.96
N PRO A 312 -10.15 13.31 -26.79
CA PRO A 312 -11.14 14.10 -27.51
C PRO A 312 -11.20 15.54 -26.96
N PRO A 313 -11.76 16.49 -27.71
CA PRO A 313 -11.94 17.87 -27.24
C PRO A 313 -12.64 17.93 -25.88
N GLY A 314 -12.10 18.72 -24.95
CA GLY A 314 -12.68 18.94 -23.62
C GLY A 314 -12.31 17.89 -22.57
N LYS A 315 -11.60 16.82 -22.91
CA LYS A 315 -11.03 15.87 -21.94
C LYS A 315 -9.52 16.09 -21.80
N ARG A 316 -9.04 15.93 -20.57
CA ARG A 316 -7.63 16.09 -20.19
C ARG A 316 -7.18 14.89 -19.37
N VAL A 317 -5.86 14.74 -19.21
CA VAL A 317 -5.32 13.72 -18.31
C VAL A 317 -5.57 14.17 -16.87
N ALA A 318 -6.22 13.32 -16.08
CA ALA A 318 -6.54 13.60 -14.67
C ALA A 318 -5.59 12.89 -13.70
N MET A 319 -5.04 11.74 -14.12
CA MET A 319 -4.27 10.83 -13.28
C MET A 319 -2.94 10.44 -13.93
N PHE A 320 -1.90 10.29 -13.12
CA PHE A 320 -0.64 9.63 -13.47
C PHE A 320 -0.55 8.32 -12.69
N LEU A 321 -0.54 7.19 -13.40
CA LEU A 321 -0.45 5.85 -12.82
C LEU A 321 1.01 5.43 -12.82
N TRP A 322 1.59 5.20 -11.64
CA TRP A 322 3.02 4.87 -11.51
C TRP A 322 3.35 3.52 -12.16
N THR A 323 4.43 3.50 -12.93
CA THR A 323 4.93 2.32 -13.65
C THR A 323 5.90 1.49 -12.80
N GLY A 324 6.09 0.23 -13.19
CA GLY A 324 7.18 -0.61 -12.67
C GLY A 324 7.12 -0.83 -11.16
N ASP A 325 8.21 -0.53 -10.45
CA ASP A 325 8.27 -0.66 -8.99
C ASP A 325 7.31 0.28 -8.24
N CYS A 326 6.75 1.29 -8.91
CA CYS A 326 5.88 2.30 -8.32
C CYS A 326 6.56 3.06 -7.16
N ILE A 327 7.88 3.24 -7.17
CA ILE A 327 8.61 3.95 -6.11
C ILE A 327 9.28 5.21 -6.68
N PRO A 328 8.50 6.26 -6.98
CA PRO A 328 9.08 7.54 -7.40
C PRO A 328 9.86 8.20 -6.28
N GLY A 329 10.89 8.98 -6.65
CA GLY A 329 11.50 9.95 -5.75
C GLY A 329 10.55 11.11 -5.47
N SER A 330 10.75 11.84 -4.36
CA SER A 330 9.91 13.01 -4.04
C SER A 330 10.01 14.10 -5.11
N ASP A 331 11.16 14.27 -5.74
CA ASP A 331 11.39 15.18 -6.86
C ASP A 331 10.60 14.80 -8.11
N VAL A 332 10.45 13.50 -8.38
CA VAL A 332 9.65 12.97 -9.49
C VAL A 332 8.15 13.11 -9.19
N LEU A 333 7.73 12.78 -7.96
CA LEU A 333 6.34 12.91 -7.53
C LEU A 333 5.86 14.36 -7.61
N ALA A 334 6.69 15.33 -7.22
CA ALA A 334 6.38 16.76 -7.26
C ALA A 334 5.98 17.27 -8.66
N ILE A 335 6.46 16.64 -9.73
CA ILE A 335 6.08 16.99 -11.11
C ILE A 335 4.56 16.79 -11.32
N THR A 336 3.95 15.77 -10.73
CA THR A 336 2.50 15.53 -10.85
C THR A 336 1.68 16.66 -10.21
N ARG A 337 2.08 17.10 -9.01
CA ARG A 337 1.49 18.26 -8.32
C ARG A 337 1.66 19.55 -9.11
N GLU A 338 2.86 19.82 -9.65
CA GLU A 338 3.11 21.01 -10.49
C GLU A 338 2.15 21.09 -11.70
N LEU A 339 1.81 19.94 -12.26
CA LEU A 339 0.92 19.82 -13.42
C LEU A 339 -0.57 19.80 -13.04
N GLY A 340 -0.90 19.73 -11.74
CA GLY A 340 -2.27 19.59 -11.27
C GLY A 340 -2.90 18.24 -11.60
N VAL A 341 -2.09 17.20 -11.75
CA VAL A 341 -2.51 15.82 -12.07
C VAL A 341 -2.35 14.98 -10.82
N LEU A 342 -3.38 14.20 -10.48
CA LEU A 342 -3.35 13.28 -9.33
C LEU A 342 -2.51 12.04 -9.65
N ASN A 343 -2.12 11.26 -8.64
CA ASN A 343 -1.26 10.10 -8.84
C ASN A 343 -1.74 8.88 -8.05
N MET A 344 -1.56 7.68 -8.61
CA MET A 344 -1.90 6.41 -7.97
C MET A 344 -0.94 5.29 -8.44
N ASN A 345 -1.02 4.14 -7.78
CA ASN A 345 -0.26 2.89 -7.95
C ASN A 345 0.84 2.72 -6.90
N GLY A 346 1.20 1.45 -6.71
CA GLY A 346 1.92 0.96 -5.54
C GLY A 346 0.97 0.32 -4.52
N GLY A 347 1.52 -0.02 -3.36
CA GLY A 347 0.89 -0.82 -2.33
C GLY A 347 0.69 -2.28 -2.73
N ASP A 348 0.26 -3.14 -1.81
CA ASP A 348 0.24 -4.61 -2.07
C ASP A 348 -0.92 -5.34 -1.38
N THR A 349 -2.15 -4.80 -1.53
CA THR A 349 -3.34 -5.44 -0.96
C THR A 349 -3.71 -6.71 -1.72
N THR A 350 -3.42 -7.87 -1.11
CA THR A 350 -3.51 -9.21 -1.72
C THR A 350 -4.12 -10.27 -0.79
N ALA A 351 -4.79 -9.86 0.29
CA ALA A 351 -5.41 -10.79 1.22
C ALA A 351 -6.43 -11.71 0.52
N THR A 352 -6.25 -13.02 0.63
CA THR A 352 -7.10 -14.04 -0.03
C THR A 352 -7.60 -15.05 1.00
N LEU A 353 -8.50 -15.96 0.63
CA LEU A 353 -8.96 -17.02 1.54
C LEU A 353 -7.82 -17.94 1.99
N SER A 354 -6.80 -18.14 1.14
CA SER A 354 -5.60 -18.91 1.51
C SER A 354 -4.63 -18.13 2.40
N GLN A 355 -4.68 -16.80 2.36
CA GLN A 355 -3.83 -15.91 3.15
C GLN A 355 -4.67 -14.76 3.76
N PRO A 356 -5.60 -15.07 4.68
CA PRO A 356 -6.58 -14.12 5.20
C PRO A 356 -5.98 -13.33 6.36
N THR A 357 -5.10 -12.38 6.05
CA THR A 357 -4.38 -11.58 7.05
C THR A 357 -4.43 -10.09 6.70
N LEU A 358 -4.62 -9.24 7.72
CA LEU A 358 -4.51 -7.79 7.62
C LEU A 358 -3.10 -7.35 7.23
N THR A 359 -2.08 -8.16 7.47
CA THR A 359 -0.72 -7.85 7.00
C THR A 359 -0.59 -7.91 5.47
N ARG A 360 -1.62 -8.35 4.75
CA ARG A 360 -1.76 -8.29 3.28
C ARG A 360 -2.78 -7.23 2.85
N VAL A 361 -3.08 -6.28 3.71
CA VAL A 361 -3.91 -5.10 3.40
C VAL A 361 -3.05 -3.87 3.62
N GLU A 362 -2.67 -3.23 2.52
CA GLU A 362 -1.74 -2.10 2.57
C GLU A 362 -2.44 -0.82 3.06
N GLY A 363 -1.66 0.15 3.53
CA GLY A 363 -2.15 1.50 3.81
C GLY A 363 -2.70 2.24 2.58
N LEU A 364 -3.06 3.51 2.76
CA LEU A 364 -3.61 4.36 1.69
C LEU A 364 -2.56 4.88 0.72
N GLY A 365 -1.31 4.86 1.15
CA GLY A 365 -0.23 5.53 0.46
C GLY A 365 0.89 5.91 1.43
N ILE A 366 1.84 6.66 0.92
CA ILE A 366 3.01 7.11 1.69
C ILE A 366 3.30 8.58 1.41
N ALA A 367 3.61 9.32 2.47
CA ALA A 367 4.08 10.70 2.34
C ALA A 367 5.51 10.70 1.78
N ARG A 368 5.77 11.57 0.80
CA ARG A 368 7.08 11.76 0.18
C ARG A 368 7.38 13.25 0.09
N GLY A 369 8.09 13.77 1.08
CA GLY A 369 8.28 15.22 1.21
C GLY A 369 6.94 15.91 1.50
N GLU A 370 6.57 16.90 0.69
CA GLU A 370 5.30 17.62 0.79
C GLU A 370 4.14 16.94 0.04
N ASP A 371 4.45 15.88 -0.71
CA ASP A 371 3.50 15.18 -1.57
C ASP A 371 3.05 13.84 -0.96
N PHE A 372 1.95 13.29 -1.47
CA PHE A 372 1.43 11.98 -1.07
C PHE A 372 1.31 11.07 -2.30
N GLN A 373 1.97 9.91 -2.23
CA GLN A 373 1.76 8.85 -3.21
C GLN A 373 0.57 8.01 -2.77
N VAL A 374 -0.51 8.03 -3.54
CA VAL A 374 -1.68 7.17 -3.28
C VAL A 374 -1.41 5.77 -3.81
N PHE A 375 -1.69 4.75 -3.00
CA PHE A 375 -1.58 3.36 -3.44
C PHE A 375 -2.86 2.88 -4.11
N ALA A 376 -2.71 1.93 -5.04
CA ALA A 376 -3.86 1.21 -5.57
C ALA A 376 -4.57 0.48 -4.42
N PRO A 377 -5.90 0.61 -4.27
CA PRO A 377 -6.63 -0.07 -3.21
C PRO A 377 -6.45 -1.59 -3.21
N ASN A 378 -6.41 -2.21 -4.40
CA ASN A 378 -6.24 -3.64 -4.61
C ASN A 378 -5.21 -3.90 -5.71
N GLN A 379 -4.56 -5.07 -5.69
CA GLN A 379 -3.58 -5.45 -6.70
C GLN A 379 -4.19 -5.92 -8.03
N ASN A 380 -3.40 -5.82 -9.10
CA ASN A 380 -3.76 -6.26 -10.46
C ASN A 380 -3.57 -7.76 -10.70
N GLU A 381 -3.90 -8.25 -11.89
CA GLU A 381 -3.77 -9.66 -12.27
C GLU A 381 -2.35 -10.23 -12.21
N ASN A 382 -1.32 -9.38 -12.30
CA ASN A 382 0.06 -9.84 -12.34
C ASN A 382 0.40 -10.70 -11.12
N VAL A 383 -0.01 -10.25 -9.92
CA VAL A 383 0.26 -10.97 -8.66
C VAL A 383 -0.55 -12.26 -8.55
N TYR A 384 -1.77 -12.30 -9.09
CA TYR A 384 -2.62 -13.49 -9.04
C TYR A 384 -2.30 -14.54 -10.11
N THR A 385 -1.42 -14.20 -11.06
CA THR A 385 -1.08 -15.04 -12.22
C THR A 385 0.42 -15.35 -12.31
N ASN A 386 1.15 -15.22 -11.19
CA ASN A 386 2.59 -15.49 -11.09
C ASN A 386 3.41 -14.69 -12.12
N ASN A 387 3.23 -13.38 -12.16
CA ASN A 387 3.84 -12.50 -13.15
C ASN A 387 3.45 -12.87 -14.59
N TRP A 388 2.15 -13.10 -14.81
CA TRP A 388 1.60 -13.49 -16.11
C TRP A 388 2.20 -14.80 -16.68
N THR A 389 2.66 -15.71 -15.82
CA THR A 389 3.10 -17.07 -16.22
C THR A 389 2.01 -18.13 -16.04
N GLY A 390 0.87 -17.74 -15.46
CA GLY A 390 -0.31 -18.56 -15.27
C GLY A 390 -0.44 -19.10 -13.84
N PRO A 391 -1.62 -19.64 -13.46
CA PRO A 391 -2.81 -19.80 -14.29
C PRO A 391 -3.46 -18.44 -14.64
N TYR A 392 -3.75 -18.19 -15.92
CA TYR A 392 -4.24 -16.88 -16.39
C TYR A 392 -5.65 -16.53 -15.88
N SER A 393 -6.39 -17.53 -15.41
CA SER A 393 -7.66 -17.31 -14.72
C SER A 393 -7.52 -16.83 -13.27
N GLY A 394 -6.29 -16.74 -12.75
CA GLY A 394 -6.00 -16.43 -11.35
C GLY A 394 -6.56 -15.10 -10.86
N TYR A 395 -6.73 -14.11 -11.74
CA TYR A 395 -7.25 -12.78 -11.37
C TYR A 395 -8.63 -12.83 -10.68
N ARG A 396 -9.46 -13.85 -10.94
CA ARG A 396 -10.75 -14.02 -10.25
C ARG A 396 -10.64 -14.00 -8.72
N ARG A 397 -9.46 -14.36 -8.19
CA ARG A 397 -9.19 -14.40 -6.75
C ARG A 397 -9.18 -13.02 -6.09
N VAL A 398 -9.09 -11.93 -6.87
CA VAL A 398 -9.25 -10.57 -6.33
C VAL A 398 -10.61 -10.37 -5.64
N ILE A 399 -11.64 -11.16 -6.03
CA ILE A 399 -12.94 -11.18 -5.34
C ILE A 399 -12.79 -11.59 -3.88
N GLU A 400 -11.90 -12.53 -3.56
CA GLU A 400 -11.59 -12.92 -2.18
C GLU A 400 -11.06 -11.72 -1.39
N THR A 401 -10.19 -10.92 -2.01
CA THR A 401 -9.65 -9.68 -1.44
C THR A 401 -10.74 -8.64 -1.20
N PHE A 402 -11.64 -8.45 -2.17
CA PHE A 402 -12.78 -7.53 -2.02
C PHE A 402 -13.68 -7.93 -0.85
N GLN A 403 -13.95 -9.23 -0.67
CA GLN A 403 -14.76 -9.73 0.43
C GLN A 403 -14.06 -9.56 1.79
N PHE A 404 -12.77 -9.91 1.86
CA PHE A 404 -11.97 -9.78 3.09
C PHE A 404 -11.88 -8.32 3.57
N THR A 405 -11.80 -7.38 2.64
CA THR A 405 -11.68 -5.95 2.94
C THR A 405 -13.02 -5.23 3.14
N GLU A 406 -14.15 -5.95 3.12
CA GLU A 406 -15.47 -5.41 3.44
C GLU A 406 -15.92 -5.75 4.86
N MET A 407 -15.74 -6.99 5.27
CA MET A 407 -16.28 -7.53 6.52
C MET A 407 -15.16 -8.15 7.38
N PRO A 408 -15.22 -8.00 8.71
CA PRO A 408 -16.25 -7.28 9.49
C PRO A 408 -16.04 -5.76 9.51
N ARG A 409 -15.00 -5.26 8.86
CA ARG A 409 -14.67 -3.83 8.77
C ARG A 409 -14.31 -3.52 7.32
N ARG A 410 -14.88 -2.45 6.78
CA ARG A 410 -14.51 -1.96 5.45
C ARG A 410 -13.15 -1.28 5.52
N LEU A 411 -12.18 -1.81 4.80
CA LEU A 411 -10.78 -1.35 4.80
C LEU A 411 -10.35 -0.78 3.45
N LYS A 412 -11.03 -1.20 2.36
CA LYS A 412 -10.72 -0.76 1.01
C LYS A 412 -12.01 -0.58 0.19
N PRO A 413 -12.04 0.34 -0.80
CA PRO A 413 -13.03 0.28 -1.87
C PRO A 413 -12.89 -1.04 -2.68
N ILE A 414 -13.80 -1.30 -3.61
CA ILE A 414 -13.55 -2.30 -4.65
C ILE A 414 -12.78 -1.58 -5.76
N ASP A 415 -11.59 -2.08 -6.08
CA ASP A 415 -10.79 -1.56 -7.20
C ASP A 415 -10.46 -2.67 -8.19
N ILE A 416 -11.04 -2.60 -9.39
CA ILE A 416 -10.74 -3.50 -10.50
C ILE A 416 -9.51 -2.95 -11.22
N TYR A 417 -8.34 -3.25 -10.68
CA TYR A 417 -7.04 -2.92 -11.25
C TYR A 417 -6.57 -4.00 -12.22
N PHE A 418 -6.24 -3.67 -13.47
CA PHE A 418 -5.64 -4.62 -14.40
C PHE A 418 -4.70 -3.98 -15.44
N HIS A 419 -3.85 -4.76 -16.10
CA HIS A 419 -3.11 -4.29 -17.28
C HIS A 419 -3.80 -4.66 -18.59
N THR A 420 -3.51 -3.92 -19.67
CA THR A 420 -4.10 -4.20 -20.99
C THR A 420 -3.79 -5.62 -21.49
N TYR A 421 -2.61 -6.16 -21.19
CA TYR A 421 -2.21 -7.51 -21.60
C TYR A 421 -3.08 -8.63 -21.04
N ILE A 422 -3.91 -8.40 -20.01
CA ILE A 422 -4.85 -9.40 -19.50
C ILE A 422 -5.76 -9.96 -20.60
N ALA A 423 -6.05 -9.13 -21.60
CA ALA A 423 -6.87 -9.48 -22.76
C ALA A 423 -6.16 -10.35 -23.80
N THR A 424 -4.85 -10.59 -23.64
CA THR A 424 -4.09 -11.43 -24.58
C THR A 424 -4.46 -12.91 -24.48
N LYS A 425 -4.90 -13.35 -23.29
CA LYS A 425 -5.28 -14.74 -23.01
C LYS A 425 -6.80 -14.84 -22.83
N PRO A 426 -7.50 -15.76 -23.52
CA PRO A 426 -8.94 -15.93 -23.33
C PRO A 426 -9.37 -16.17 -21.88
N GLU A 427 -8.57 -16.92 -21.11
CA GLU A 427 -8.84 -17.16 -19.68
C GLU A 427 -8.64 -15.91 -18.80
N GLY A 428 -7.65 -15.07 -19.14
CA GLY A 428 -7.42 -13.79 -18.47
C GLY A 428 -8.56 -12.81 -18.72
N LEU A 429 -8.98 -12.66 -19.98
CA LEU A 429 -10.14 -11.83 -20.29
C LEU A 429 -11.41 -12.33 -19.59
N LYS A 430 -11.62 -13.65 -19.57
CA LYS A 430 -12.78 -14.24 -18.91
C LYS A 430 -12.78 -13.97 -17.41
N SER A 431 -11.62 -14.09 -16.74
CA SER A 431 -11.52 -13.80 -15.30
C SER A 431 -11.77 -12.31 -15.01
N LEU A 432 -11.31 -11.40 -15.86
CA LEU A 432 -11.65 -9.98 -15.77
C LEU A 432 -13.17 -9.74 -15.90
N GLU A 433 -13.81 -10.33 -16.91
CA GLU A 433 -15.26 -10.23 -17.10
C GLU A 433 -16.06 -10.81 -15.91
N GLU A 434 -15.57 -11.87 -15.28
CA GLU A 434 -16.12 -12.44 -14.05
C GLU A 434 -16.03 -11.44 -12.88
N VAL A 435 -14.88 -10.77 -12.71
CA VAL A 435 -14.66 -9.75 -11.67
C VAL A 435 -15.60 -8.55 -11.85
N PHE A 436 -15.70 -8.00 -13.07
CA PHE A 436 -16.67 -6.94 -13.38
C PHE A 436 -18.11 -7.37 -13.10
N SER A 437 -18.48 -8.57 -13.52
CA SER A 437 -19.85 -9.09 -13.33
C SER A 437 -20.17 -9.27 -11.86
N TRP A 438 -19.20 -9.68 -11.03
CA TRP A 438 -19.36 -9.77 -9.58
C TRP A 438 -19.49 -8.39 -8.93
N ALA A 439 -18.62 -7.45 -9.28
CA ALA A 439 -18.60 -6.11 -8.70
C ALA A 439 -19.91 -5.35 -8.96
N LEU A 440 -20.46 -5.47 -10.17
CA LEU A 440 -21.74 -4.85 -10.55
C LEU A 440 -22.97 -5.44 -9.87
N GLN A 441 -22.84 -6.59 -9.20
CA GLN A 441 -23.89 -7.18 -8.36
C GLN A 441 -23.85 -6.65 -6.92
N GLN A 442 -22.81 -5.92 -6.53
CA GLN A 442 -22.65 -5.36 -5.18
C GLN A 442 -23.34 -4.00 -5.07
N GLU A 443 -23.78 -3.64 -3.87
CA GLU A 443 -24.29 -2.29 -3.58
C GLU A 443 -23.13 -1.28 -3.49
N THR A 444 -22.75 -0.72 -4.63
CA THR A 444 -21.58 0.17 -4.76
C THR A 444 -21.94 1.53 -5.36
N THR A 445 -21.03 2.48 -5.20
CA THR A 445 -21.02 3.76 -5.91
C THR A 445 -19.82 3.78 -6.87
N PRO A 446 -20.03 3.60 -8.18
CA PRO A 446 -18.95 3.69 -9.16
C PRO A 446 -18.38 5.12 -9.22
N VAL A 447 -17.07 5.26 -9.12
CA VAL A 447 -16.34 6.54 -9.16
C VAL A 447 -15.11 6.44 -10.06
N PHE A 448 -14.65 7.57 -10.58
CA PHE A 448 -13.32 7.64 -11.19
C PHE A 448 -12.25 7.52 -10.10
N ALA A 449 -10.99 7.27 -10.49
CA ALA A 449 -9.91 7.17 -9.54
C ALA A 449 -9.50 8.53 -8.91
N SER A 450 -9.89 9.65 -9.53
CA SER A 450 -9.56 11.02 -9.15
C SER A 450 -10.42 11.62 -8.03
#